data_AF-A0A6Y3QQU2-F1
#
_entry.id   AF-A0A6Y3QQU2-F1
#
_cell.length_a   1.000
_cell.length_b   1.000
_cell.length_c   1.000
_cell.angle_alpha   90.00
_cell.angle_beta   90.00
_cell.angle_gamma   90.00
#
_symmetry.space_group_name_H-M   'P 1'
#
loop_
_entity.id
_entity.type
_entity.pdbx_description
1 polymer ?
#
loop_
_entity_poly.entity_id
_entity_poly.type
_entity_poly.pdbx_seq_one_letter_code
_entity_poly.pdbx_strand_id
1 'polypeptide(L)'
;MSFSARNIFKILSSFLMQKSPLHEEVCVPEETTAGLWGPLPDSHVVLFLDFDGVCHRCKNETFERMPLVEKLLDKCPSMVIVISSSWRECASITYLKSLFRLPYRDKVIGATDSVYLKPNQSGVRAAECEDFVFSHRVKAFICLDDDESLFPVGYPPTSYDD
;
A
#
# COMPACT_ATOMS: atom_id res chain seq x y z
N MET A 1 -14.52 -24.99 0.89
CA MET A 1 -14.10 -24.64 -0.49
C MET A 1 -13.50 -23.24 -0.42
N SER A 2 -12.17 -23.14 -0.47
CA SER A 2 -11.46 -21.86 -0.38
C SER A 2 -11.42 -21.25 -1.78
N PHE A 3 -12.12 -20.13 -1.96
CA PHE A 3 -11.98 -19.31 -3.16
C PHE A 3 -10.83 -18.34 -2.93
N SER A 4 -9.73 -18.53 -3.67
CA SER A 4 -8.64 -17.55 -3.73
C SER A 4 -9.18 -16.22 -4.24
N ALA A 5 -8.83 -15.11 -3.59
CA ALA A 5 -9.29 -13.76 -3.98
C ALA A 5 -8.98 -13.39 -5.44
N ARG A 6 -7.95 -14.03 -6.03
CA ARG A 6 -7.65 -13.96 -7.47
C ARG A 6 -8.82 -14.37 -8.35
N ASN A 7 -9.65 -15.32 -7.90
CA ASN A 7 -10.85 -15.75 -8.64
C ASN A 7 -12.02 -14.80 -8.42
N ILE A 8 -12.15 -14.18 -7.25
CA ILE A 8 -13.23 -13.21 -6.98
C ILE A 8 -13.02 -11.95 -7.81
N PHE A 9 -11.78 -11.46 -7.94
CA PHE A 9 -11.47 -10.28 -8.74
C PHE A 9 -11.70 -10.49 -10.25
N LYS A 10 -11.37 -11.68 -10.77
CA LYS A 10 -11.72 -12.07 -12.16
C LYS A 10 -13.24 -12.16 -12.39
N ILE A 11 -13.99 -12.62 -11.39
CA ILE A 11 -15.46 -12.71 -11.49
C ILE A 11 -16.08 -11.31 -11.46
N LEU A 12 -15.62 -10.42 -10.58
CA LEU A 12 -16.11 -9.05 -10.49
C LEU A 12 -15.74 -8.20 -11.71
N SER A 13 -14.52 -8.37 -12.26
CA SER A 13 -14.13 -7.68 -13.49
C SER A 13 -14.93 -8.16 -14.70
N SER A 14 -15.29 -9.45 -14.76
CA SER A 14 -16.15 -9.98 -15.82
C SER A 14 -17.57 -9.44 -15.77
N PHE A 15 -18.10 -9.17 -14.58
CA PHE A 15 -19.44 -8.61 -14.38
C PHE A 15 -19.54 -7.13 -14.76
N LEU A 16 -18.47 -6.37 -14.57
CA LEU A 16 -18.37 -4.97 -14.98
C LEU A 16 -18.14 -4.80 -16.50
N MET A 17 -17.65 -5.85 -17.19
CA MET A 17 -17.34 -5.83 -18.62
C MET A 17 -18.51 -6.26 -19.53
N GLN A 18 -19.69 -6.59 -18.98
CA GLN A 18 -20.87 -6.87 -19.79
C GLN A 18 -21.51 -5.54 -20.28
N LYS A 19 -20.85 -4.94 -21.28
CA LYS A 19 -21.22 -3.71 -21.98
C LYS A 19 -22.66 -3.79 -22.54
N SER A 20 -23.48 -2.79 -22.23
CA SER A 20 -24.56 -2.34 -23.13
C SER A 20 -23.91 -1.73 -24.38
N PRO A 21 -24.36 -2.06 -25.61
CA PRO A 21 -23.76 -1.51 -26.81
C PRO A 21 -24.26 -0.08 -27.01
N LEU A 22 -23.38 0.78 -27.54
CA LEU A 22 -23.52 2.22 -27.80
C LEU A 22 -23.03 3.12 -26.67
N HIS A 23 -21.71 3.29 -26.52
CA HIS A 23 -21.12 4.57 -26.17
C HIS A 23 -19.64 4.56 -26.57
N GLU A 24 -19.19 5.65 -27.19
CA GLU A 24 -17.81 5.91 -27.62
C GLU A 24 -16.81 5.48 -26.55
N GLU A 25 -15.74 4.79 -26.97
CA GLU A 25 -14.60 4.46 -26.11
C GLU A 25 -13.90 5.76 -25.70
N VAL A 26 -14.40 6.36 -24.62
CA VAL A 26 -13.61 7.27 -23.81
C VAL A 26 -12.49 6.42 -23.22
N CYS A 27 -11.26 6.64 -23.68
CA CYS A 27 -10.07 6.10 -23.06
C CYS A 27 -9.96 6.72 -21.67
N VAL A 28 -10.59 6.08 -20.66
CA VAL A 28 -10.42 6.47 -19.27
C VAL A 28 -8.97 6.10 -18.93
N PRO A 29 -8.10 7.06 -18.58
CA PRO A 29 -6.78 6.72 -18.10
C PRO A 29 -6.94 5.75 -16.94
N GLU A 30 -6.19 4.64 -16.92
CA GLU A 30 -6.11 3.82 -15.72
C GLU A 30 -5.69 4.75 -14.57
N GLU A 31 -6.59 4.96 -13.60
CA GLU A 31 -6.29 5.76 -12.42
C GLU A 31 -5.14 5.07 -11.69
N THR A 32 -3.93 5.61 -11.84
CA THR A 32 -2.79 5.14 -11.07
C THR A 32 -3.07 5.36 -9.59
N THR A 33 -2.80 4.34 -8.79
CA THR A 33 -2.81 4.45 -7.33
C THR A 33 -1.53 5.09 -6.79
N ALA A 34 -0.50 5.27 -7.62
CA ALA A 34 0.78 5.80 -7.19
C ALA A 34 0.70 7.29 -6.83
N GLY A 35 1.46 7.68 -5.80
CA GLY A 35 1.56 9.05 -5.34
C GLY A 35 0.58 9.40 -4.22
N LEU A 36 0.43 10.70 -3.97
CA LEU A 36 -0.45 11.24 -2.95
C LEU A 36 -1.91 11.31 -3.44
N TRP A 37 -2.82 10.84 -2.59
CA TRP A 37 -4.28 10.92 -2.76
C TRP A 37 -4.90 12.11 -2.00
N GLY A 38 -4.05 12.89 -1.33
CA GLY A 38 -4.42 14.04 -0.52
C GLY A 38 -3.19 14.81 -0.05
N PRO A 39 -3.37 15.99 0.57
CA PRO A 39 -2.25 16.79 1.06
C PRO A 39 -1.51 16.07 2.18
N LEU A 40 -0.18 16.16 2.17
CA LEU A 40 0.66 15.71 3.27
C LEU A 40 0.56 16.74 4.43
N PRO A 41 0.22 16.34 5.66
CA PRO A 41 0.16 17.28 6.79
C PRO A 41 1.52 17.94 7.08
N ASP A 42 1.52 19.19 7.57
CA ASP A 42 2.76 19.93 7.87
C ASP A 42 3.67 19.21 8.87
N SER A 43 3.06 18.58 9.88
CA SER A 43 3.71 17.69 10.84
C SER A 43 3.23 16.27 10.60
N HIS A 44 4.13 15.41 10.13
CA HIS A 44 3.81 14.03 9.78
C HIS A 44 4.95 13.08 10.12
N VAL A 45 4.59 11.81 10.31
CA VAL A 45 5.48 10.66 10.17
C VAL A 45 4.83 9.71 9.19
N VAL A 46 5.50 9.36 8.09
CA VAL A 46 4.94 8.42 7.10
C VAL A 46 5.23 7.00 7.54
N LEU A 47 4.18 6.17 7.60
CA LEU A 47 4.29 4.72 7.68
C LEU A 47 4.11 4.15 6.27
N PHE A 48 5.19 3.64 5.67
CA PHE A 48 5.11 2.80 4.48
C PHE A 48 4.68 1.40 4.91
N LEU A 49 3.51 0.96 4.45
CA LEU A 49 2.85 -0.24 4.95
C LEU A 49 2.73 -1.31 3.87
N ASP A 50 3.34 -2.48 4.11
CA ASP A 50 2.97 -3.72 3.45
C ASP A 50 1.74 -4.36 4.10
N PHE A 51 1.08 -5.29 3.39
CA PHE A 51 -0.08 -6.02 3.86
C PHE A 51 0.21 -7.51 4.07
N ASP A 52 0.80 -8.17 3.07
CA ASP A 52 1.07 -9.61 3.13
C ASP A 52 2.13 -9.83 4.22
N GLY A 53 1.92 -10.80 5.12
CA GLY A 53 2.82 -11.05 6.25
C GLY A 53 2.84 -9.98 7.36
N VAL A 54 2.48 -8.73 7.09
CA VAL A 54 2.37 -7.63 8.06
C VAL A 54 0.98 -7.57 8.69
N CYS A 55 -0.04 -7.23 7.89
CA CYS A 55 -1.41 -7.05 8.37
C CYS A 55 -2.15 -8.39 8.59
N HIS A 56 -1.59 -9.47 8.08
CA HIS A 56 -2.10 -10.83 8.27
C HIS A 56 -1.03 -11.88 8.01
N ARG A 57 -1.28 -13.13 8.40
CA ARG A 57 -0.35 -14.23 8.09
C ARG A 57 -0.40 -14.64 6.63
N CYS A 58 0.76 -14.69 5.98
CA CYS A 58 0.89 -15.05 4.57
C CYS A 58 -0.02 -14.16 3.70
N LYS A 59 -0.81 -14.76 2.80
CA LYS A 59 -1.71 -14.08 1.86
C LYS A 59 -3.18 -14.46 2.09
N ASN A 60 -3.60 -14.53 3.36
CA ASN A 60 -4.95 -15.01 3.71
C ASN A 60 -6.02 -13.90 3.69
N GLU A 61 -5.60 -12.63 3.61
CA GLU A 61 -6.46 -11.45 3.48
C GLU A 61 -7.43 -11.26 4.67
N THR A 62 -7.15 -11.85 5.83
CA THR A 62 -8.02 -11.71 7.02
C THR A 62 -7.81 -10.42 7.78
N PHE A 63 -6.70 -9.71 7.53
CA PHE A 63 -6.34 -8.46 8.20
C PHE A 63 -6.38 -8.54 9.75
N GLU A 64 -6.13 -9.72 10.31
CA GLU A 64 -6.25 -10.00 11.74
C GLU A 64 -5.25 -9.21 12.60
N ARG A 65 -4.18 -8.69 11.98
CA ARG A 65 -3.17 -7.84 12.64
C ARG A 65 -3.38 -6.34 12.38
N MET A 66 -4.34 -5.96 11.53
CA MET A 66 -4.67 -4.54 11.30
C MET A 66 -4.96 -3.76 12.60
N PRO A 67 -5.62 -4.33 13.63
CA PRO A 67 -5.79 -3.63 14.91
C PRO A 67 -4.48 -3.18 15.60
N LEU A 68 -3.34 -3.82 15.31
CA LEU A 68 -2.04 -3.40 15.83
C LEU A 68 -1.54 -2.13 15.14
N VAL A 69 -1.74 -2.03 13.81
CA VAL A 69 -1.44 -0.83 13.03
C VAL A 69 -2.34 0.32 13.49
N GLU A 70 -3.63 0.07 13.67
CA GLU A 70 -4.57 1.08 14.18
C GLU A 70 -4.17 1.60 15.57
N LYS A 71 -3.75 0.71 16.47
CA LYS A 71 -3.23 1.08 17.79
C LYS A 71 -1.95 1.94 17.71
N LEU A 72 -1.13 1.75 16.68
CA LEU A 72 0.03 2.60 16.43
C LEU A 72 -0.41 4.01 15.97
N LEU A 73 -1.40 4.10 15.08
CA LEU A 73 -1.99 5.37 14.65
C LEU A 73 -2.63 6.14 15.81
N ASP A 74 -3.29 5.44 16.74
CA ASP A 74 -3.86 6.06 17.94
C ASP A 74 -2.79 6.67 18.84
N LYS A 75 -1.62 6.02 18.96
CA LYS A 75 -0.50 6.48 19.78
C LYS A 75 0.30 7.61 19.12
N CYS A 76 0.28 7.70 17.80
CA CYS A 76 1.01 8.70 17.03
C CYS A 76 0.04 9.44 16.08
N PRO A 77 -0.67 10.48 16.56
CA PRO A 77 -1.65 11.19 15.74
C PRO A 77 -1.07 11.90 14.51
N SER A 78 0.23 12.18 14.46
CA SER A 78 0.92 12.72 13.27
C SER A 78 1.24 11.63 12.24
N MET A 79 1.04 10.35 12.56
CA MET A 79 1.27 9.27 11.62
C MET A 79 0.22 9.25 10.52
N VAL A 80 0.70 9.04 9.30
CA VAL A 80 -0.07 8.85 8.08
C VAL A 80 0.49 7.65 7.33
N ILE A 81 -0.34 6.97 6.54
CA ILE A 81 -0.02 5.73 5.85
C ILE A 81 0.16 6.02 4.37
N VAL A 82 1.25 5.48 3.83
CA VAL A 82 1.46 5.28 2.39
C VAL A 82 1.54 3.78 2.16
N ILE A 83 0.72 3.26 1.25
CA ILE A 83 0.71 1.82 0.96
C ILE A 83 1.91 1.50 0.07
N SER A 84 2.78 0.62 0.54
CA SER A 84 3.91 0.12 -0.26
C SER A 84 3.68 -1.28 -0.81
N SER A 85 2.54 -1.90 -0.48
CA SER A 85 2.23 -3.28 -0.88
C SER A 85 2.00 -3.47 -2.38
N SER A 86 2.34 -4.66 -2.88
CA SER A 86 1.99 -5.13 -4.24
C SER A 86 0.52 -4.90 -4.63
N TRP A 87 -0.38 -4.89 -3.65
CA TRP A 87 -1.81 -4.66 -3.84
C TRP A 87 -2.14 -3.33 -4.51
N ARG A 88 -1.28 -2.30 -4.37
CA ARG A 88 -1.43 -1.00 -5.04
C ARG A 88 -1.50 -1.14 -6.58
N GLU A 89 -0.84 -2.15 -7.16
CA GLU A 89 -0.77 -2.34 -8.62
C GLU A 89 -2.07 -2.86 -9.25
N CYS A 90 -2.98 -3.42 -8.44
CA CYS A 90 -4.18 -4.10 -8.95
C CYS A 90 -5.48 -3.63 -8.31
N ALA A 91 -5.41 -2.95 -7.15
CA ALA A 91 -6.58 -2.48 -6.43
C ALA A 91 -6.87 -1.00 -6.71
N SER A 92 -8.13 -0.59 -6.54
CA SER A 92 -8.49 0.84 -6.60
C SER A 92 -8.18 1.56 -5.28
N ILE A 93 -7.98 2.88 -5.33
CA ILE A 93 -7.81 3.73 -4.13
C ILE A 93 -8.96 3.52 -3.14
N THR A 94 -10.21 3.48 -3.64
CA THR A 94 -11.41 3.25 -2.83
C THR A 94 -11.35 1.91 -2.10
N TYR A 95 -10.93 0.84 -2.78
CA TYR A 95 -10.78 -0.47 -2.16
C TYR A 95 -9.68 -0.46 -1.09
N LEU A 96 -8.51 0.08 -1.42
CA LEU A 96 -7.36 0.15 -0.49
C LEU A 96 -7.72 0.92 0.78
N LYS A 97 -8.40 2.06 0.67
CA LYS A 97 -8.91 2.80 1.84
C LYS A 97 -9.96 2.01 2.61
N SER A 98 -10.79 1.21 1.93
CA SER A 98 -11.88 0.46 2.57
C SER A 98 -11.40 -0.63 3.54
N LEU A 99 -10.16 -1.11 3.37
CA LEU A 99 -9.50 -2.09 4.26
C LEU A 99 -9.32 -1.56 5.69
N PHE A 100 -9.25 -0.24 5.85
CA PHE A 100 -9.13 0.42 7.14
C PHE A 100 -10.51 0.74 7.71
N ARG A 101 -10.64 0.67 9.04
CA ARG A 101 -11.86 1.17 9.71
C ARG A 101 -12.03 2.66 9.45
N LEU A 102 -13.29 3.11 9.44
CA LEU A 102 -13.67 4.48 9.11
C LEU A 102 -12.77 5.57 9.73
N PRO A 103 -12.39 5.53 11.03
CA PRO A 103 -11.56 6.57 11.63
C PRO A 103 -10.14 6.70 11.03
N TYR A 104 -9.64 5.66 10.38
CA TYR A 104 -8.26 5.60 9.88
C TYR A 104 -8.16 5.75 8.36
N ARG A 105 -9.28 5.76 7.63
CA ARG A 105 -9.25 5.85 6.15
C ARG A 105 -8.60 7.14 5.65
N ASP A 106 -8.79 8.23 6.39
CA ASP A 106 -8.18 9.54 6.08
C ASP A 106 -6.70 9.60 6.47
N LYS A 107 -6.21 8.63 7.27
CA LYS A 107 -4.78 8.45 7.51
C LYS A 107 -4.08 7.83 6.31
N VAL A 108 -4.78 7.17 5.39
CA VAL A 108 -4.19 6.60 4.19
C VAL A 108 -4.15 7.66 3.09
N ILE A 109 -2.96 8.19 2.87
CA ILE A 109 -2.75 9.39 2.06
C ILE A 109 -2.12 9.11 0.69
N GLY A 110 -1.72 7.87 0.39
CA GLY A 110 -1.10 7.55 -0.89
C GLY A 110 -0.63 6.11 -1.01
N ALA A 111 0.03 5.82 -2.13
CA ALA A 111 0.80 4.60 -2.33
C ALA A 111 2.14 4.90 -3.03
N THR A 112 3.14 4.05 -2.85
CA THR A 112 4.41 4.15 -3.59
C THR A 112 4.19 3.85 -5.07
N ASP A 113 5.02 4.44 -5.92
CA ASP A 113 5.12 4.03 -7.32
C ASP A 113 6.02 2.80 -7.45
N SER A 114 5.90 2.08 -8.55
CA SER A 114 6.77 0.95 -8.86
C SER A 114 8.07 1.44 -9.47
N VAL A 115 9.20 1.09 -8.84
CA VAL A 115 10.54 1.47 -9.32
C VAL A 115 11.22 0.27 -9.98
N TYR A 116 11.83 0.50 -11.15
CA TYR A 116 12.64 -0.52 -11.80
C TYR A 116 14.09 -0.46 -11.31
N LEU A 117 14.54 -1.53 -10.65
CA LEU A 117 15.94 -1.74 -10.33
C LEU A 117 16.64 -2.54 -11.41
N LYS A 118 17.95 -2.31 -11.59
CA LYS A 118 18.74 -3.13 -12.53
C LYS A 118 18.80 -4.58 -12.04
N PRO A 119 18.98 -5.56 -12.96
CA PRO A 119 19.21 -6.94 -12.57
C PRO A 119 20.33 -7.06 -11.53
N ASN A 120 20.11 -7.87 -10.48
CA ASN A 120 21.00 -8.10 -9.34
C ASN A 120 21.10 -6.97 -8.30
N GLN A 121 20.32 -5.90 -8.41
CA GLN A 121 20.13 -4.96 -7.29
C GLN A 121 19.00 -5.46 -6.38
N SER A 122 19.27 -5.60 -5.09
CA SER A 122 18.26 -5.80 -4.05
C SER A 122 17.72 -4.46 -3.56
N GLY A 123 16.70 -4.49 -2.69
CA GLY A 123 16.21 -3.26 -2.07
C GLY A 123 15.10 -2.54 -2.83
N VAL A 124 14.31 -3.25 -3.66
CA VAL A 124 13.26 -2.62 -4.48
C VAL A 124 12.26 -1.84 -3.64
N ARG A 125 11.82 -2.39 -2.50
CA ARG A 125 10.86 -1.71 -1.63
C ARG A 125 11.47 -0.47 -0.98
N ALA A 126 12.73 -0.55 -0.56
CA ALA A 126 13.44 0.62 -0.05
C ALA A 126 13.52 1.72 -1.12
N ALA A 127 13.85 1.36 -2.37
CA ALA A 127 13.93 2.31 -3.47
C ALA A 127 12.56 2.97 -3.77
N GLU A 128 11.46 2.22 -3.76
CA GLU A 128 10.11 2.76 -3.90
C GLU A 128 9.74 3.73 -2.78
N CYS A 129 10.06 3.38 -1.53
CA CYS A 129 9.81 4.24 -0.38
C CYS A 129 10.67 5.52 -0.44
N GLU A 130 11.94 5.39 -0.78
CA GLU A 130 12.88 6.51 -0.90
C GLU A 130 12.51 7.46 -2.04
N ASP A 131 12.07 6.92 -3.18
CA ASP A 131 11.56 7.74 -4.28
C ASP A 131 10.34 8.55 -3.84
N PHE A 132 9.40 7.92 -3.11
CA PHE A 132 8.26 8.63 -2.54
C PHE A 132 8.69 9.72 -1.55
N VAL A 133 9.65 9.41 -0.66
CA VAL A 133 10.19 10.36 0.32
C VAL A 133 10.79 11.58 -0.37
N PHE A 134 11.61 11.33 -1.39
CA PHE A 134 12.28 12.39 -2.17
C PHE A 134 11.25 13.26 -2.92
N SER A 135 10.36 12.62 -3.66
CA SER A 135 9.36 13.29 -4.52
C SER A 135 8.38 14.16 -3.72
N HIS A 136 8.02 13.73 -2.51
CA HIS A 136 7.02 14.41 -1.67
C HIS A 136 7.62 15.16 -0.47
N ARG A 137 8.95 15.20 -0.35
CA ARG A 137 9.69 15.87 0.74
C ARG A 137 9.25 15.40 2.13
N VAL A 138 9.05 14.09 2.27
CA VAL A 138 8.73 13.46 3.56
C VAL A 138 9.92 13.65 4.50
N LYS A 139 9.65 14.12 5.73
CA LYS A 139 10.72 14.47 6.69
C LYS A 139 11.07 13.34 7.65
N ALA A 140 10.12 12.46 7.92
CA ALA A 140 10.27 11.33 8.82
C ALA A 140 9.40 10.18 8.34
N PHE A 141 9.97 8.98 8.28
CA PHE A 141 9.23 7.80 7.85
C PHE A 141 9.70 6.53 8.56
N ILE A 142 8.84 5.52 8.52
CA ILE A 142 9.07 4.15 8.97
C ILE A 142 8.54 3.24 7.87
N CYS A 143 9.28 2.20 7.50
CA CYS A 143 8.77 1.13 6.66
C CYS A 143 8.33 -0.02 7.57
N LEU A 144 7.17 -0.62 7.32
CA LEU A 144 6.70 -1.81 8.01
C LEU A 144 6.40 -2.87 6.97
N ASP A 145 7.29 -3.86 6.93
CA ASP A 145 7.38 -4.89 5.89
C ASP A 145 7.87 -6.19 6.53
N ASP A 146 7.43 -7.34 6.01
CA ASP A 146 7.84 -8.67 6.51
C ASP A 146 8.99 -9.27 5.69
N ASP A 147 9.29 -8.74 4.50
CA ASP A 147 10.32 -9.26 3.62
C ASP A 147 11.58 -8.39 3.64
N GLU A 148 12.51 -8.75 4.53
CA GLU A 148 13.82 -8.08 4.67
C GLU A 148 14.61 -8.06 3.35
N SER A 149 14.40 -9.01 2.44
CA SER A 149 15.13 -9.07 1.16
C SER A 149 14.77 -7.93 0.21
N LEU A 150 13.63 -7.27 0.44
CA LEU A 150 13.20 -6.09 -0.31
C LEU A 150 13.88 -4.80 0.18
N PHE A 151 14.76 -4.89 1.18
CA PHE A 151 15.55 -3.79 1.72
C PHE A 151 17.05 -4.08 1.58
N PRO A 152 17.90 -3.04 1.47
CA PRO A 152 19.35 -3.21 1.53
C PRO A 152 19.81 -3.83 2.87
N VAL A 153 20.90 -4.59 2.85
CA VAL A 153 21.50 -5.11 4.10
C VAL A 153 21.89 -3.95 5.02
N GLY A 154 21.47 -4.02 6.28
CA GLY A 154 21.74 -2.97 7.26
C GLY A 154 20.87 -1.71 7.10
N TYR A 155 19.82 -1.77 6.27
CA TYR A 155 18.73 -0.80 6.35
C TYR A 155 18.20 -0.82 7.79
N PRO A 156 18.00 0.34 8.43
CA PRO A 156 17.70 0.40 9.86
C PRO A 156 16.55 -0.57 10.20
N PRO A 157 16.79 -1.56 11.10
CA PRO A 157 15.87 -2.68 11.27
C PRO A 157 14.51 -2.22 11.81
N THR A 158 13.47 -2.85 11.29
CA THR A 158 12.09 -2.78 11.79
C THR A 158 11.85 -3.77 12.95
N SER A 159 12.79 -4.67 13.20
CA SER A 159 12.74 -5.62 14.30
C SER A 159 13.53 -5.10 15.50
N TYR A 160 12.83 -4.86 16.60
CA TYR A 160 13.45 -4.83 17.92
C TYR A 160 13.81 -6.28 18.28
N ASP A 161 15.10 -6.53 18.51
CA ASP A 161 15.54 -7.70 19.27
C ASP A 161 15.13 -7.48 20.73
N ASP A 162 14.11 -8.21 21.18
CA ASP A 162 13.83 -8.49 22.61
C ASP A 162 14.09 -9.97 22.89
#